data_AF-A0A562CRV0-F1
#
_entry.id   AF-A0A562CRV0-F1
#
_cell.length_a   1.000
_cell.length_b   1.000
_cell.length_c   1.000
_cell.angle_alpha   90.00
_cell.angle_beta   90.00
_cell.angle_gamma   90.00
#
_symmetry.space_group_name_H-M   'P 1'
#
loop_
_entity.id
_entity.type
_entity.pdbx_description
1 polymer ?
#
loop_
_entity_poly.entity_id
_entity_poly.type
_entity_poly.pdbx_seq_one_letter_code
_entity_poly.pdbx_strand_id
1 'polypeptide(L)'
;MTPETALQAADAVFMAEQAAGRARRVVDELHTTISSALRVLDDAELDSAKARLSSDRGDYYLEAAGEHLSRLQRRCSDNAELVGELTRHLERASQAIADAHGLLQDADTSDPELASEVAQLKPRLAVVGEMIDLAKPMAQLTAQHVGSAQLAAQHVTPPSLLEPVTLERSIATAGKELGRADEDVRLLENVVDHAAANARQSACIASEITDNARRRIAEQGRGQVPRQAATAGGSPAR
;
A
#
# COMPACT_ATOMS: atom_id res chain seq x y z
N MET A 1 6.98 -27.48 -15.51
CA MET A 1 5.87 -26.53 -15.35
C MET A 1 4.99 -26.65 -16.57
N THR A 2 3.67 -26.76 -16.40
CA THR A 2 2.70 -26.75 -17.51
C THR A 2 2.30 -25.30 -17.82
N PRO A 3 1.80 -24.98 -19.02
CA PRO A 3 1.25 -23.64 -19.31
C PRO A 3 0.15 -23.21 -18.31
N GLU A 4 -0.53 -24.18 -17.69
CA GLU A 4 -1.52 -23.96 -16.63
C GLU A 4 -0.90 -23.38 -15.33
N THR A 5 0.32 -23.78 -14.97
CA THR A 5 1.02 -23.29 -13.76
C THR A 5 1.63 -21.90 -13.97
N ALA A 6 2.06 -21.57 -15.19
CA ALA A 6 2.46 -20.21 -15.56
C ALA A 6 1.28 -19.23 -15.48
N LEU A 7 0.12 -19.65 -16.00
CA LEU A 7 -1.12 -18.88 -15.92
C LEU A 7 -1.54 -18.64 -14.46
N GLN A 8 -1.49 -19.67 -13.62
CA GLN A 8 -1.79 -19.54 -12.18
C GLN A 8 -0.83 -18.57 -11.48
N ALA A 9 0.46 -18.57 -11.82
CA ALA A 9 1.43 -17.63 -11.26
C ALA A 9 1.12 -16.18 -11.70
N ALA A 10 0.78 -15.98 -12.98
CA ALA A 10 0.37 -14.69 -13.50
C ALA A 10 -0.92 -14.17 -12.82
N ASP A 11 -1.91 -15.04 -12.62
CA ASP A 11 -3.15 -14.73 -11.91
C ASP A 11 -2.85 -14.34 -10.46
N ALA A 12 -2.00 -15.09 -9.75
CA ALA A 12 -1.63 -14.78 -8.38
C ALA A 12 -0.92 -13.42 -8.26
N VAL A 13 0.02 -13.11 -9.17
CA VAL A 13 0.68 -11.79 -9.23
C VAL A 13 -0.35 -10.68 -9.50
N PHE A 14 -1.27 -10.89 -10.44
CA PHE A 14 -2.33 -9.93 -10.72
C PHE A 14 -3.23 -9.69 -9.51
N MET A 15 -3.59 -10.75 -8.77
CA MET A 15 -4.38 -10.64 -7.54
C MET A 15 -3.65 -9.88 -6.45
N ALA A 16 -2.33 -10.08 -6.31
CA ALA A 16 -1.48 -9.32 -5.38
C ALA A 16 -1.48 -7.83 -5.73
N GLU A 17 -1.22 -7.49 -7.00
CA GLU A 17 -1.23 -6.10 -7.48
C GLU A 17 -2.61 -5.44 -7.31
N GLN A 18 -3.69 -6.16 -7.60
CA GLN A 18 -5.05 -5.66 -7.44
C GLN A 18 -5.40 -5.40 -5.97
N ALA A 19 -4.98 -6.29 -5.07
CA ALA A 19 -5.17 -6.11 -3.63
C ALA A 19 -4.33 -4.94 -3.09
N ALA A 20 -3.07 -4.81 -3.51
CA ALA A 20 -2.21 -3.67 -3.22
C ALA A 20 -2.79 -2.35 -3.72
N GLY A 21 -3.32 -2.33 -4.96
CA GLY A 21 -3.98 -1.15 -5.52
C GLY A 21 -5.25 -0.74 -4.76
N ARG A 22 -5.96 -1.69 -4.16
CA ARG A 22 -7.08 -1.40 -3.25
C ARG A 22 -6.61 -0.87 -1.90
N ALA A 23 -5.58 -1.47 -1.30
CA ALA A 23 -4.97 -0.97 -0.08
C ALA A 23 -4.56 0.50 -0.21
N ARG A 24 -3.90 0.86 -1.32
CA ARG A 24 -3.55 2.26 -1.61
C ARG A 24 -4.74 3.22 -1.61
N ARG A 25 -5.85 2.86 -2.25
CA ARG A 25 -7.05 3.73 -2.28
C ARG A 25 -7.60 3.98 -0.89
N VAL A 26 -7.56 2.94 -0.03
CA VAL A 26 -7.97 3.06 1.37
C VAL A 26 -7.00 3.96 2.14
N VAL A 27 -5.70 3.94 1.85
CA VAL A 27 -4.72 4.89 2.43
C VAL A 27 -5.07 6.33 2.05
N ASP A 28 -5.34 6.61 0.77
CA ASP A 28 -5.74 7.95 0.31
C ASP A 28 -7.03 8.44 1.01
N GLU A 29 -7.99 7.53 1.21
CA GLU A 29 -9.25 7.80 1.92
C GLU A 29 -9.05 8.00 3.43
N LEU A 30 -8.19 7.21 4.06
CA LEU A 30 -7.78 7.37 5.45
C LEU A 30 -7.15 8.75 5.68
N HIS A 31 -6.23 9.17 4.83
CA HIS A 31 -5.58 10.47 4.96
C HIS A 31 -6.61 11.61 4.91
N THR A 32 -7.53 11.55 3.95
CA THR A 32 -8.61 12.53 3.81
C THR A 32 -9.52 12.54 5.05
N THR A 33 -9.87 11.37 5.58
CA THR A 33 -10.81 11.22 6.70
C THR A 33 -10.17 11.60 8.04
N ILE A 34 -8.90 11.25 8.27
CA ILE A 34 -8.12 11.68 9.44
C ILE A 34 -7.90 13.20 9.42
N SER A 35 -7.50 13.77 8.27
CA SER A 35 -7.40 15.22 8.11
C SER A 35 -8.72 15.93 8.39
N SER A 36 -9.85 15.34 7.96
CA SER A 36 -11.18 15.86 8.31
C SER A 36 -11.48 15.74 9.80
N ALA A 37 -11.07 14.66 10.46
CA ALA A 37 -11.29 14.45 11.89
C ALA A 37 -10.51 15.47 12.74
N LEU A 38 -9.25 15.74 12.36
CA LEU A 38 -8.40 16.75 13.01
C LEU A 38 -9.04 18.14 12.94
N ARG A 39 -9.56 18.55 11.78
CA ARG A 39 -10.26 19.85 11.65
C ARG A 39 -11.49 19.95 12.54
N VAL A 40 -12.29 18.88 12.62
CA VAL A 40 -13.47 18.83 13.50
C VAL A 40 -13.07 18.88 14.98
N LEU A 41 -11.94 18.28 15.33
CA LEU A 41 -11.39 18.37 16.68
C LEU A 41 -10.95 19.79 17.02
N ASP A 42 -10.27 20.48 16.09
CA ASP A 42 -9.86 21.88 16.27
C ASP A 42 -11.09 22.79 16.51
N ASP A 43 -12.18 22.57 15.76
CA ASP A 43 -13.46 23.27 15.97
C ASP A 43 -14.04 22.98 17.36
N ALA A 44 -14.02 21.71 17.78
CA ALA A 44 -14.50 21.30 19.11
C ALA A 44 -13.68 21.92 20.25
N GLU A 45 -12.36 21.95 20.11
CA GLU A 45 -11.45 22.57 21.08
C GLU A 45 -11.72 24.07 21.19
N LEU A 46 -11.87 24.74 20.05
CA LEU A 46 -12.15 26.16 19.99
C LEU A 46 -13.47 26.52 20.67
N ASP A 47 -14.56 25.81 20.36
CA ASP A 47 -15.87 26.09 20.95
C ASP A 47 -15.94 25.69 22.43
N SER A 48 -15.26 24.61 22.84
CA SER A 48 -15.07 24.28 24.26
C SER A 48 -14.33 25.39 25.02
N ALA A 49 -13.30 25.99 24.42
CA ALA A 49 -12.62 27.15 24.99
C ALA A 49 -13.53 28.38 25.07
N LYS A 50 -14.30 28.69 24.02
CA LYS A 50 -15.25 29.81 24.03
C LYS A 50 -16.35 29.64 25.07
N ALA A 51 -16.85 28.41 25.26
CA ALA A 51 -17.87 28.10 26.27
C ALA A 51 -17.41 28.48 27.67
N ARG A 52 -16.15 28.21 28.01
CA ARG A 52 -15.54 28.56 29.31
C ARG A 52 -15.32 30.07 29.50
N LEU A 53 -15.00 30.77 28.43
CA LEU A 53 -14.66 32.20 28.49
C LEU A 53 -15.89 33.12 28.37
N SER A 54 -17.05 32.60 27.93
CA SER A 54 -18.24 33.40 27.66
C SER A 54 -19.28 33.25 28.77
N SER A 55 -19.50 34.31 29.56
CA SER A 55 -20.53 34.32 30.61
C SER A 55 -21.96 34.26 30.06
N ASP A 56 -22.21 34.83 28.89
CA ASP A 56 -23.57 35.07 28.37
C ASP A 56 -23.94 34.11 27.22
N ARG A 57 -22.96 33.43 26.64
CA ARG A 57 -23.12 32.52 25.48
C ARG A 57 -22.46 31.15 25.71
N GLY A 58 -22.12 30.81 26.96
CA GLY A 58 -21.45 29.57 27.31
C GLY A 58 -22.20 28.34 26.79
N ASP A 59 -23.51 28.28 27.04
CA ASP A 59 -24.37 27.17 26.63
C ASP A 59 -24.39 26.96 25.11
N TYR A 60 -24.43 28.04 24.33
CA TYR A 60 -24.41 27.98 22.86
C TYR A 60 -23.10 27.36 22.33
N TYR A 61 -21.96 27.80 22.87
CA TYR A 61 -20.67 27.24 22.46
C TYR A 61 -20.48 25.80 22.96
N LEU A 62 -21.08 25.45 24.11
CA LEU A 62 -21.04 24.09 24.62
C LEU A 62 -21.87 23.13 23.75
N GLU A 63 -23.04 23.59 23.27
CA GLU A 63 -23.86 22.86 22.31
C GLU A 63 -23.09 22.63 20.99
N ALA A 64 -22.46 23.69 20.45
CA ALA A 64 -21.63 23.60 19.26
C ALA A 64 -20.45 22.61 19.44
N ALA A 65 -19.73 22.69 20.56
CA ALA A 65 -18.67 21.73 20.89
C ALA A 65 -19.21 20.29 20.94
N GLY A 66 -20.40 20.07 21.52
CA GLY A 66 -21.07 18.77 21.53
C GLY A 66 -21.39 18.24 20.13
N GLU A 67 -21.82 19.10 19.20
CA GLU A 67 -22.02 18.72 17.80
C GLU A 67 -20.72 18.31 17.11
N HIS A 68 -19.65 19.11 17.28
CA HIS A 68 -18.34 18.81 16.71
C HIS A 68 -17.81 17.47 17.23
N LEU A 69 -17.97 17.19 18.52
CA LEU A 69 -17.53 15.92 19.10
C LEU A 69 -18.38 14.72 18.64
N SER A 70 -19.67 14.92 18.41
CA SER A 70 -20.53 13.90 17.77
C SER A 70 -20.11 13.62 16.32
N ARG A 71 -19.62 14.64 15.59
CA ARG A 71 -19.03 14.46 14.26
C ARG A 71 -17.67 13.75 14.36
N LEU A 72 -16.84 14.10 15.33
CA LEU A 72 -15.55 13.46 15.60
C LEU A 72 -15.73 11.96 15.87
N GLN A 73 -16.68 11.58 16.72
CA GLN A 73 -16.98 10.17 17.01
C GLN A 73 -17.30 9.38 15.74
N ARG A 74 -18.14 9.93 14.86
CA ARG A 74 -18.46 9.31 13.56
C ARG A 74 -17.21 9.18 12.70
N ARG A 75 -16.40 10.23 12.58
CA ARG A 75 -15.13 10.18 11.82
C ARG A 75 -14.13 9.16 12.37
N CYS A 76 -14.01 9.04 13.69
CA CYS A 76 -13.18 7.99 14.28
C CYS A 76 -13.72 6.58 13.99
N SER A 77 -15.03 6.41 13.90
CA SER A 77 -15.64 5.15 13.47
C SER A 77 -15.34 4.85 12.00
N ASP A 78 -15.55 5.82 11.11
CA ASP A 78 -15.23 5.69 9.68
C ASP A 78 -13.74 5.31 9.50
N ASN A 79 -12.84 5.98 10.22
CA ASN A 79 -11.40 5.67 10.21
C ASN A 79 -11.13 4.24 10.69
N ALA A 80 -11.79 3.77 11.75
CA ALA A 80 -11.59 2.41 12.27
C ALA A 80 -12.03 1.34 11.24
N GLU A 81 -13.14 1.59 10.55
CA GLU A 81 -13.61 0.72 9.45
C GLU A 81 -12.59 0.69 8.32
N LEU A 82 -12.14 1.85 7.84
CA LEU A 82 -11.15 1.98 6.78
C LEU A 82 -9.83 1.26 7.14
N VAL A 83 -9.32 1.39 8.36
CA VAL A 83 -8.12 0.65 8.77
C VAL A 83 -8.35 -0.87 8.77
N GLY A 84 -9.55 -1.32 9.13
CA GLY A 84 -9.95 -2.72 9.00
C GLY A 84 -9.95 -3.19 7.53
N GLU A 85 -10.40 -2.35 6.60
CA GLU A 85 -10.34 -2.63 5.17
C GLU A 85 -8.93 -2.67 4.62
N LEU A 86 -8.09 -1.71 5.01
CA LEU A 86 -6.67 -1.67 4.66
C LEU A 86 -5.99 -2.97 5.08
N THR A 87 -6.14 -3.36 6.33
CA THR A 87 -5.55 -4.60 6.88
C THR A 87 -5.99 -5.81 6.07
N ARG A 88 -7.28 -5.92 5.72
CA ARG A 88 -7.81 -7.02 4.92
C ARG A 88 -7.20 -7.06 3.51
N HIS A 89 -7.01 -5.90 2.87
CA HIS A 89 -6.38 -5.82 1.56
C HIS A 89 -4.91 -6.18 1.59
N LEU A 90 -4.17 -5.73 2.62
CA LEU A 90 -2.76 -6.09 2.82
C LEU A 90 -2.59 -7.59 3.09
N GLU A 91 -3.47 -8.21 3.88
CA GLU A 91 -3.43 -9.67 4.08
C GLU A 91 -3.74 -10.45 2.82
N ARG A 92 -4.75 -10.01 2.04
CA ARG A 92 -5.06 -10.64 0.75
C ARG A 92 -3.89 -10.53 -0.23
N ALA A 93 -3.23 -9.38 -0.28
CA ALA A 93 -2.04 -9.19 -1.10
C ALA A 93 -0.89 -10.11 -0.65
N SER A 94 -0.65 -10.18 0.66
CA SER A 94 0.38 -11.05 1.25
C SER A 94 0.17 -12.53 0.92
N GLN A 95 -1.08 -13.02 1.00
CA GLN A 95 -1.39 -14.40 0.63
C GLN A 95 -1.15 -14.63 -0.87
N ALA A 96 -1.63 -13.73 -1.72
CA ALA A 96 -1.41 -13.84 -3.16
C ALA A 96 0.08 -13.78 -3.54
N ILE A 97 0.88 -13.01 -2.80
CA ILE A 97 2.34 -12.99 -2.96
C ILE A 97 2.95 -14.35 -2.61
N ALA A 98 2.56 -14.94 -1.49
CA ALA A 98 3.06 -16.25 -1.06
C ALA A 98 2.70 -17.33 -2.08
N ASP A 99 1.47 -17.33 -2.58
CA ASP A 99 1.00 -18.26 -3.60
C ASP A 99 1.81 -18.10 -4.91
N ALA A 100 1.99 -16.86 -5.37
CA ALA A 100 2.80 -16.56 -6.55
C ALA A 100 4.27 -16.97 -6.37
N HIS A 101 4.84 -16.77 -5.18
CA HIS A 101 6.21 -17.13 -4.89
C HIS A 101 6.43 -18.65 -4.99
N GLY A 102 5.54 -19.45 -4.38
CA GLY A 102 5.60 -20.91 -4.46
C GLY A 102 5.53 -21.40 -5.91
N LEU A 103 4.58 -20.88 -6.69
CA LEU A 103 4.42 -21.24 -8.11
C LEU A 103 5.65 -20.87 -8.97
N LEU A 104 6.26 -19.71 -8.73
CA LEU A 104 7.44 -19.25 -9.47
C LEU A 104 8.75 -19.92 -9.04
N GLN A 105 8.80 -20.47 -7.82
CA GLN A 105 9.96 -21.20 -7.31
C GLN A 105 10.04 -22.61 -7.91
N ASP A 106 8.89 -23.26 -8.10
CA ASP A 106 8.77 -24.61 -8.68
C ASP A 106 8.73 -24.61 -10.22
N ALA A 107 8.95 -23.45 -10.83
CA ALA A 107 8.90 -23.27 -12.27
C ALA A 107 10.07 -23.92 -13.02
N ASP A 108 9.75 -24.82 -13.95
CA ASP A 108 10.70 -25.46 -14.86
C ASP A 108 11.12 -24.50 -15.97
N THR A 109 12.26 -23.86 -15.81
CA THR A 109 12.79 -22.87 -16.77
C THR A 109 13.49 -23.48 -17.99
N SER A 110 13.30 -24.78 -18.25
CA SER A 110 13.85 -25.45 -19.44
C SER A 110 13.15 -25.01 -20.74
N ASP A 111 11.89 -24.59 -20.66
CA ASP A 111 11.16 -23.97 -21.77
C ASP A 111 11.47 -22.46 -21.85
N PRO A 112 12.04 -21.96 -22.96
CA PRO A 112 12.40 -20.55 -23.13
C PRO A 112 11.22 -19.56 -23.02
N GLU A 113 10.01 -19.93 -23.45
CA GLU A 113 8.84 -19.04 -23.38
C GLU A 113 8.41 -18.85 -21.91
N LEU A 114 8.33 -19.97 -21.21
CA LEU A 114 7.99 -20.03 -19.80
C LEU A 114 9.06 -19.38 -18.91
N ALA A 115 10.34 -19.55 -19.25
CA ALA A 115 11.44 -18.87 -18.58
C ALA A 115 11.36 -17.34 -18.74
N SER A 116 10.93 -16.86 -19.91
CA SER A 116 10.69 -15.43 -20.16
C SER A 116 9.52 -14.90 -19.32
N GLU A 117 8.40 -15.62 -19.24
CA GLU A 117 7.26 -15.22 -18.40
C GLU A 117 7.63 -15.15 -16.92
N VAL A 118 8.31 -16.17 -16.39
CA VAL A 118 8.81 -16.19 -15.01
C VAL A 118 9.75 -15.03 -14.73
N ALA A 119 10.63 -14.70 -15.69
CA ALA A 119 11.55 -13.57 -15.58
C ALA A 119 10.83 -12.21 -15.55
N GLN A 120 9.65 -12.09 -16.14
CA GLN A 120 8.82 -10.87 -16.09
C GLN A 120 7.99 -10.77 -14.81
N LEU A 121 7.54 -11.90 -14.25
CA LEU A 121 6.69 -11.93 -13.05
C LEU A 121 7.48 -11.71 -11.76
N LYS A 122 8.70 -12.28 -11.64
CA LYS A 122 9.52 -12.18 -10.43
C LYS A 122 9.80 -10.74 -9.96
N PRO A 123 10.21 -9.79 -10.82
CA PRO A 123 10.44 -8.41 -10.41
C PRO A 123 9.16 -7.71 -9.92
N ARG A 124 8.02 -7.96 -10.58
CA ARG A 124 6.73 -7.39 -10.17
C ARG A 124 6.33 -7.88 -8.79
N LEU A 125 6.45 -9.18 -8.56
CA LEU A 125 6.18 -9.80 -7.27
C LEU A 125 7.08 -9.26 -6.17
N ALA A 126 8.37 -9.05 -6.44
CA ALA A 126 9.32 -8.51 -5.47
C ALA A 126 8.93 -7.10 -5.01
N VAL A 127 8.55 -6.22 -5.95
CA VAL A 127 8.15 -4.84 -5.62
C VAL A 127 6.87 -4.80 -4.78
N VAL A 128 5.86 -5.60 -5.14
CA VAL A 128 4.62 -5.67 -4.35
C VAL A 128 4.90 -6.30 -2.98
N GLY A 129 5.78 -7.32 -2.91
CA GLY A 129 6.22 -7.94 -1.66
C GLY A 129 6.83 -6.93 -0.69
N GLU A 130 7.84 -6.18 -1.14
CA GLU A 130 8.50 -5.16 -0.33
C GLU A 130 7.51 -4.09 0.15
N MET A 131 6.60 -3.64 -0.72
CA MET A 131 5.55 -2.69 -0.33
C MET A 131 4.67 -3.23 0.80
N ILE A 132 4.25 -4.50 0.71
CA ILE A 132 3.38 -5.12 1.72
C ILE A 132 4.13 -5.34 3.04
N ASP A 133 5.39 -5.76 2.99
CA ASP A 133 6.22 -5.98 4.18
C ASP A 133 6.43 -4.67 4.98
N LEU A 134 6.55 -3.54 4.29
CA LEU A 134 6.63 -2.22 4.91
C LEU A 134 5.27 -1.66 5.35
N ALA A 135 4.22 -1.87 4.54
CA ALA A 135 2.89 -1.31 4.81
C ALA A 135 2.16 -2.00 5.98
N LYS A 136 2.32 -3.32 6.15
CA LYS A 136 1.66 -4.08 7.22
C LYS A 136 1.91 -3.52 8.63
N PRO A 137 3.16 -3.33 9.09
CA PRO A 137 3.40 -2.79 10.43
C PRO A 137 2.87 -1.36 10.60
N MET A 138 2.91 -0.53 9.55
CA MET A 138 2.37 0.83 9.60
C MET A 138 0.84 0.84 9.69
N ALA A 139 0.16 -0.05 8.96
CA ALA A 139 -1.29 -0.22 9.07
C ALA A 139 -1.71 -0.68 10.48
N GLN A 140 -0.90 -1.51 11.14
CA GLN A 140 -1.13 -1.92 12.53
C GLN A 140 -0.98 -0.75 13.51
N LEU A 141 0.04 0.09 13.36
CA LEU A 141 0.20 1.30 14.17
C LEU A 141 -0.97 2.27 13.96
N THR A 142 -1.34 2.50 12.70
CA THR A 142 -2.51 3.32 12.34
C THR A 142 -3.76 2.79 13.05
N ALA A 143 -3.98 1.45 13.06
CA ALA A 143 -5.11 0.83 13.74
C ALA A 143 -5.13 1.11 15.24
N GLN A 144 -3.96 1.05 15.89
CA GLN A 144 -3.82 1.31 17.32
C GLN A 144 -4.12 2.77 17.65
N HIS A 145 -3.58 3.71 16.87
CA HIS A 145 -3.79 5.13 17.09
C HIS A 145 -5.24 5.54 16.78
N VAL A 146 -5.82 5.08 15.67
CA VAL A 146 -7.24 5.31 15.35
C VAL A 146 -8.16 4.70 16.41
N GLY A 147 -7.89 3.48 16.87
CA GLY A 147 -8.66 2.84 17.94
C GLY A 147 -8.58 3.62 19.26
N SER A 148 -7.39 4.12 19.61
CA SER A 148 -7.18 4.94 20.81
C SER A 148 -7.90 6.29 20.71
N ALA A 149 -7.87 6.93 19.53
CA ALA A 149 -8.62 8.15 19.25
C ALA A 149 -10.14 7.92 19.32
N GLN A 150 -10.62 6.78 18.80
CA GLN A 150 -12.03 6.41 18.86
C GLN A 150 -12.50 6.23 20.31
N LEU A 151 -11.74 5.50 21.14
CA LEU A 151 -12.03 5.33 22.56
C LEU A 151 -12.03 6.67 23.29
N ALA A 152 -11.07 7.54 23.00
CA ALA A 152 -11.03 8.89 23.58
C ALA A 152 -12.28 9.70 23.20
N ALA A 153 -12.67 9.68 21.92
CA ALA A 153 -13.86 10.37 21.44
C ALA A 153 -15.16 9.83 22.05
N GLN A 154 -15.25 8.51 22.33
CA GLN A 154 -16.41 7.89 22.97
C GLN A 154 -16.61 8.34 24.44
N HIS A 155 -15.55 8.79 25.12
CA HIS A 155 -15.68 9.37 26.47
C HIS A 155 -16.34 10.75 26.47
N VAL A 156 -16.57 11.36 25.30
CA VAL A 156 -17.43 12.55 25.19
C VAL A 156 -18.89 12.12 25.21
N THR A 157 -19.56 12.43 26.30
CA THR A 157 -20.96 12.13 26.56
C THR A 157 -21.63 13.43 27.04
N PRO A 158 -22.97 13.55 26.95
CA PRO A 158 -23.65 14.74 27.44
C PRO A 158 -23.28 15.14 28.88
N PRO A 159 -23.09 14.20 29.83
CA PRO A 159 -22.55 14.52 31.16
C PRO A 159 -21.12 15.07 31.14
N SER A 160 -20.21 14.48 30.34
CA SER A 160 -18.81 14.94 30.33
C SER A 160 -18.61 16.28 29.62
N LEU A 161 -19.58 16.75 28.81
CA LEU A 161 -19.60 18.13 28.31
C LEU A 161 -19.71 19.14 29.45
N LEU A 162 -20.39 18.79 30.55
CA LEU A 162 -20.52 19.63 31.74
C LEU A 162 -19.31 19.51 32.67
N GLU A 163 -18.34 18.64 32.36
CA GLU A 163 -17.11 18.41 33.11
C GLU A 163 -15.88 18.86 32.31
N PRO A 164 -15.43 20.13 32.44
CA PRO A 164 -14.41 20.71 31.57
C PRO A 164 -13.11 19.89 31.50
N VAL A 165 -12.65 19.38 32.65
CA VAL A 165 -11.41 18.60 32.75
C VAL A 165 -11.50 17.27 31.99
N THR A 166 -12.66 16.60 32.07
CA THR A 166 -12.90 15.32 31.39
C THR A 166 -12.96 15.54 29.88
N LEU A 167 -13.67 16.59 29.46
CA LEU A 167 -13.80 17.01 28.06
C LEU A 167 -12.44 17.36 27.43
N GLU A 168 -11.67 18.24 28.08
CA GLU A 168 -10.36 18.68 27.61
C GLU A 168 -9.38 17.50 27.48
N ARG A 169 -9.39 16.58 28.46
CA ARG A 169 -8.55 15.39 28.40
C ARG A 169 -8.93 14.49 27.23
N SER A 170 -10.23 14.32 26.98
CA SER A 170 -10.73 13.52 25.85
C SER A 170 -10.31 14.15 24.51
N ILE A 171 -10.54 15.45 24.33
CA ILE A 171 -10.13 16.21 23.14
C ILE A 171 -8.61 16.10 22.92
N ALA A 172 -7.81 16.38 23.94
CA ALA A 172 -6.36 16.32 23.85
C ALA A 172 -5.84 14.91 23.53
N THR A 173 -6.46 13.87 24.11
CA THR A 173 -6.09 12.47 23.82
C THR A 173 -6.46 12.11 22.40
N ALA A 174 -7.68 12.42 21.96
CA ALA A 174 -8.13 12.15 20.59
C ALA A 174 -7.23 12.86 19.56
N GLY A 175 -6.88 14.13 19.79
CA GLY A 175 -5.99 14.89 18.91
C GLY A 175 -4.59 14.33 18.82
N LYS A 176 -4.01 13.95 19.96
CA LYS A 176 -2.70 13.32 19.98
C LYS A 176 -2.69 12.01 19.18
N GLU A 177 -3.67 11.15 19.39
CA GLU A 177 -3.72 9.85 18.70
C GLU A 177 -4.10 10.01 17.21
N LEU A 178 -4.99 10.94 16.84
CA LEU A 178 -5.25 11.26 15.43
C LEU A 178 -4.04 11.85 14.73
N GLY A 179 -3.26 12.70 15.39
CA GLY A 179 -2.02 13.24 14.83
C GLY A 179 -0.95 12.17 14.59
N ARG A 180 -0.90 11.13 15.44
CA ARG A 180 -0.04 9.96 15.21
C ARG A 180 -0.54 9.11 14.04
N ALA A 181 -1.85 8.87 13.98
CA ALA A 181 -2.45 8.15 12.86
C ALA A 181 -2.24 8.88 11.51
N ASP A 182 -2.33 10.20 11.50
CA ASP A 182 -2.04 11.03 10.32
C ASP A 182 -0.60 10.84 9.83
N GLU A 183 0.36 10.83 10.76
CA GLU A 183 1.76 10.56 10.42
C GLU A 183 1.98 9.12 9.93
N ASP A 184 1.37 8.12 10.58
CA ASP A 184 1.46 6.74 10.11
C ASP A 184 0.91 6.58 8.67
N VAL A 185 -0.18 7.28 8.36
CA VAL A 185 -0.79 7.27 7.02
C VAL A 185 0.10 7.99 6.01
N ARG A 186 0.75 9.10 6.36
CA ARG A 186 1.75 9.72 5.48
C ARG A 186 2.92 8.78 5.18
N LEU A 187 3.36 8.02 6.18
CA LEU A 187 4.40 7.02 5.98
C LEU A 187 3.92 5.88 5.05
N LEU A 188 2.67 5.44 5.18
CA LEU A 188 2.04 4.49 4.26
C LEU A 188 2.00 5.03 2.82
N GLU A 189 1.61 6.29 2.61
CA GLU A 189 1.63 6.95 1.30
C GLU A 189 3.03 6.91 0.69
N ASN A 190 4.06 7.26 1.47
CA ASN A 190 5.46 7.22 1.02
C ASN A 190 5.91 5.80 0.62
N VAL A 191 5.54 4.76 1.39
CA VAL A 191 5.85 3.37 1.05
C VAL A 191 5.24 2.98 -0.30
N VAL A 192 3.98 3.36 -0.52
CA VAL A 192 3.26 3.05 -1.76
C VAL A 192 3.84 3.81 -2.96
N ASP A 193 4.18 5.09 -2.80
CA ASP A 193 4.80 5.89 -3.84
C ASP A 193 6.21 5.39 -4.20
N HIS A 194 6.99 4.98 -3.19
CA HIS A 194 8.30 4.38 -3.39
C HIS A 194 8.18 3.05 -4.15
N ALA A 195 7.25 2.18 -3.76
CA ALA A 195 6.99 0.94 -4.49
C ALA A 195 6.56 1.19 -5.94
N ALA A 196 5.70 2.19 -6.19
CA ALA A 196 5.28 2.56 -7.54
C ALA A 196 6.45 3.12 -8.38
N ALA A 197 7.38 3.85 -7.77
CA ALA A 197 8.62 4.29 -8.42
C ALA A 197 9.53 3.10 -8.75
N ASN A 198 9.76 2.20 -7.80
CA ASN A 198 10.59 1.01 -7.97
C ASN A 198 10.02 0.04 -9.02
N ALA A 199 8.69 -0.12 -9.08
CA ALA A 199 8.02 -0.92 -10.11
C ALA A 199 8.30 -0.37 -11.52
N ARG A 200 8.16 0.95 -11.71
CA ARG A 200 8.42 1.63 -12.99
C ARG A 200 9.89 1.51 -13.41
N GLN A 201 10.80 1.70 -12.46
CA GLN A 201 12.24 1.54 -12.73
C GLN A 201 12.58 0.09 -13.10
N SER A 202 12.05 -0.88 -12.36
CA SER A 202 12.26 -2.31 -12.63
C SER A 202 11.73 -2.71 -14.01
N ALA A 203 10.56 -2.21 -14.41
CA ALA A 203 10.00 -2.44 -15.74
C ALA A 203 10.85 -1.81 -16.86
N CYS A 204 11.40 -0.60 -16.64
CA CYS A 204 12.31 0.05 -17.58
C CYS A 204 13.58 -0.80 -17.80
N ILE A 205 14.22 -1.24 -16.71
CA ILE A 205 15.41 -2.09 -16.76
C ILE A 205 15.12 -3.42 -17.46
N ALA A 206 14.00 -4.07 -17.15
CA ALA A 206 13.61 -5.33 -17.78
C ALA A 206 13.39 -5.18 -19.31
N SER A 207 12.77 -4.07 -19.74
CA SER A 207 12.62 -3.74 -21.17
C SER A 207 13.98 -3.53 -21.84
N GLU A 208 14.87 -2.77 -21.21
CA GLU A 208 16.23 -2.54 -21.73
C GLU A 208 17.03 -3.84 -21.88
N ILE A 209 16.96 -4.74 -20.89
CA ILE A 209 17.64 -6.04 -20.94
C ILE A 209 17.07 -6.89 -22.08
N THR A 210 15.75 -6.93 -22.22
CA THR A 210 15.07 -7.72 -23.26
C THR A 210 15.40 -7.20 -24.66
N ASP A 211 15.40 -5.88 -24.85
CA ASP A 211 15.79 -5.24 -26.11
C ASP A 211 17.27 -5.47 -26.43
N ASN A 212 18.15 -5.43 -25.42
CA ASN A 212 19.57 -5.72 -25.59
C ASN A 212 19.79 -7.19 -25.97
N ALA A 213 19.10 -8.12 -25.30
CA ALA A 213 19.15 -9.55 -25.60
C ALA A 213 18.65 -9.82 -27.03
N ARG A 214 17.52 -9.23 -27.44
CA ARG A 214 16.98 -9.33 -28.80
C ARG A 214 17.96 -8.79 -29.84
N ARG A 215 18.62 -7.65 -29.56
CA ARG A 215 19.64 -7.07 -30.43
C ARG A 215 20.86 -7.98 -30.59
N ARG A 216 21.37 -8.54 -29.48
CA ARG A 216 22.51 -9.50 -29.52
C ARG A 216 22.17 -10.77 -30.30
N ILE A 217 20.96 -11.31 -30.16
CA ILE A 217 20.52 -12.48 -30.94
C ILE A 217 20.45 -12.14 -32.44
N ALA A 218 19.92 -10.97 -32.79
CA ALA A 218 19.86 -10.52 -34.18
C ALA A 218 21.27 -10.29 -34.80
N GLU A 219 22.23 -9.84 -34.00
CA GLU A 219 23.63 -9.65 -34.40
C GLU A 219 24.39 -10.98 -34.54
N GLN A 220 24.18 -11.94 -33.62
CA GLN A 220 24.77 -13.28 -33.70
C GLN A 220 24.18 -14.13 -34.84
N GLY A 221 22.88 -13.99 -35.14
CA GLY A 221 22.23 -14.65 -36.27
C GLY A 221 22.73 -14.22 -37.65
N ARG A 222 23.42 -13.07 -37.74
CA ARG A 222 24.08 -12.61 -38.99
C ARG A 222 25.54 -13.05 -39.12
N GLY A 223 26.14 -13.65 -38.08
CA GLY A 223 27.57 -13.97 -38.02
C GLY A 223 27.97 -15.39 -38.44
N GLN A 224 27.03 -16.33 -38.60
CA GLN A 224 27.32 -17.71 -39.01
C GLN A 224 26.94 -17.97 -40.48
N VAL A 225 27.79 -17.50 -41.39
CA VAL A 225 27.88 -18.13 -42.73
C VAL A 225 29.00 -19.16 -42.63
N PRO A 226 28.75 -20.48 -42.78
CA PRO A 226 29.82 -21.45 -42.90
C PRO A 226 30.60 -21.12 -44.16
N ARG A 227 31.82 -20.60 -44.00
CA ARG A 227 32.76 -20.52 -45.12
C ARG A 227 33.17 -21.97 -45.41
N GLN A 228 32.46 -22.61 -46.33
CA GLN A 228 32.93 -23.84 -46.97
C GLN A 228 34.28 -23.51 -47.62
N ALA A 229 35.36 -23.89 -46.95
CA ALA A 229 36.67 -24.04 -47.58
C ALA A 229 36.72 -25.44 -48.17
N ALA A 230 36.91 -25.49 -49.48
CA ALA A 230 36.74 -26.62 -50.36
C ALA A 230 37.50 -27.89 -49.94
N THR A 231 36.85 -29.03 -50.18
CA THR A 231 37.46 -30.35 -50.24
C THR A 231 38.50 -30.39 -51.38
N ALA A 232 39.79 -30.40 -51.05
CA ALA A 232 40.84 -30.78 -51.98
C ALA A 232 40.97 -32.31 -51.98
N GLY A 233 40.11 -32.97 -52.76
CA GLY A 233 40.29 -34.36 -53.15
C GLY A 233 41.15 -34.43 -54.41
N GLY A 234 42.32 -35.09 -54.32
CA GLY A 234 43.17 -35.32 -55.48
C GLY A 234 44.54 -35.92 -55.15
N SER A 235 44.57 -37.19 -54.74
CA SER A 235 45.70 -38.08 -55.09
C SER A 235 45.26 -38.91 -56.30
N PRO A 236 46.11 -39.07 -57.33
CA PRO A 236 46.81 -40.36 -57.45
C PRO A 236 48.21 -40.33 -58.10
N ALA A 237 48.97 -41.40 -57.81
CA ALA A 237 50.18 -41.93 -58.49
C ALA A 237 51.48 -41.08 -58.41
N ARG A 238 52.67 -41.63 -58.12
CA ARG A 238 53.27 -42.96 -58.32
C ARG A 238 54.09 -43.39 -57.10
#